data_AF-Q30UH4-F1
#
_entry.id   AF-Q30UH4-F1
#
_cell.length_a   1.000
_cell.length_b   1.000
_cell.length_c   1.000
_cell.angle_alpha   90.00
_cell.angle_beta   90.00
_cell.angle_gamma   90.00
#
_symmetry.space_group_name_H-M   'P 1'
#
loop_
_entity.id
_entity.type
_entity.pdbx_description
1 polymer ?
#
loop_
_entity_poly.entity_id
_entity_poly.type
_entity_poly.pdbx_seq_one_letter_code
_entity_poly.pdbx_strand_id
1 'polypeptide(L)'
;MQSSERFLQRANNNLNSAISALELSYNSLKDLGSPQKGAMREMLATRALLDSQREIINHNKEWIAFAKNQVTQAKEQLKIDMIEYEKFKYLELQEIKAELKKMNAKEAKDLDEIALMTYIGKAR
;
A
#
# COMPACT_ATOMS: atom_id res chain seq x y z
N MET A 1 3.31 -3.64 7.52
CA MET A 1 2.42 -4.37 6.58
C MET A 1 1.03 -3.73 6.40
N GLN A 2 0.03 -3.93 7.29
CA GLN A 2 -1.34 -3.41 7.08
C GLN A 2 -1.41 -1.88 6.88
N SER A 3 -0.55 -1.12 7.57
CA SER A 3 -0.44 0.33 7.38
C SER A 3 0.05 0.69 5.97
N SER A 4 1.05 -0.04 5.47
CA SER A 4 1.68 0.17 4.16
C SER A 4 0.77 -0.26 3.00
N GLU A 5 -0.04 -1.30 3.18
CA GLU A 5 -1.10 -1.67 2.23
C GLU A 5 -2.18 -0.58 2.12
N ARG A 6 -2.63 -0.06 3.27
CA ARG A 6 -3.59 1.06 3.29
C ARG A 6 -2.98 2.32 2.66
N PHE A 7 -1.69 2.56 2.87
CA PHE A 7 -0.98 3.67 2.24
C PHE A 7 -0.93 3.53 0.72
N LEU A 8 -0.59 2.35 0.21
CA LEU A 8 -0.63 2.06 -1.23
C LEU A 8 -2.04 2.22 -1.82
N GLN A 9 -3.06 1.73 -1.11
CA GLN A 9 -4.45 1.88 -1.55
C GLN A 9 -4.86 3.36 -1.63
N ARG A 10 -4.50 4.18 -0.64
CA ARG A 10 -4.72 5.63 -0.65
C ARG A 10 -3.98 6.31 -1.81
N ALA A 11 -2.72 5.95 -2.04
CA ALA A 11 -1.91 6.50 -3.12
C ALA A 11 -2.54 6.18 -4.51
N ASN A 12 -3.01 4.95 -4.71
CA ASN A 12 -3.71 4.57 -5.94
C ASN A 12 -5.04 5.32 -6.11
N ASN A 13 -5.82 5.48 -5.04
CA ASN A 13 -7.04 6.26 -5.08
C ASN A 13 -6.76 7.73 -5.44
N ASN A 14 -5.72 8.32 -4.86
CA ASN A 14 -5.30 9.69 -5.18
C ASN A 14 -4.88 9.83 -6.65
N LEU A 15 -4.13 8.86 -7.18
CA LEU A 15 -3.76 8.84 -8.60
C LEU A 15 -4.99 8.76 -9.50
N ASN A 16 -5.95 7.89 -9.18
CA ASN A 16 -7.18 7.77 -9.96
C ASN A 16 -8.00 9.06 -9.92
N SER A 17 -8.16 9.67 -8.74
CA SER A 17 -8.83 10.97 -8.59
C SER A 17 -8.14 12.07 -9.39
N ALA A 18 -6.80 12.09 -9.42
CA ALA A 18 -6.05 13.05 -10.22
C ALA A 18 -6.25 12.85 -11.73
N ILE A 19 -6.31 11.60 -12.20
CA ILE A 19 -6.60 11.27 -13.59
C ILE A 19 -8.04 11.70 -13.96
N SER A 20 -9.02 11.41 -13.12
CA SER A 20 -10.41 11.85 -13.34
C SER A 20 -10.53 13.38 -13.34
N ALA A 21 -9.81 14.09 -12.45
CA ALA A 21 -9.78 15.55 -12.44
C ALA A 21 -9.19 16.14 -13.73
N LEU A 22 -8.14 15.52 -14.27
CA LEU A 22 -7.58 15.91 -15.57
C LEU A 22 -8.58 15.68 -16.72
N GLU A 23 -9.26 14.54 -16.72
CA GLU A 23 -10.30 14.23 -17.72
C GLU A 23 -11.46 15.23 -17.67
N LEU A 24 -11.95 15.55 -16.48
CA LEU A 24 -12.95 16.60 -16.27
C LEU A 24 -12.46 17.95 -16.78
N SER A 25 -11.19 18.29 -16.53
CA SER A 25 -10.60 19.54 -17.01
C SER A 25 -10.54 19.62 -18.54
N TYR A 26 -10.29 18.50 -19.22
CA TYR A 26 -10.34 18.44 -20.68
C TYR A 26 -11.77 18.55 -21.22
N ASN A 27 -12.74 17.94 -20.53
CA ASN A 27 -14.15 18.07 -20.90
C ASN A 27 -14.62 19.52 -20.75
N SER A 28 -14.28 20.20 -19.64
CA SER A 28 -14.59 21.61 -19.45
C SER A 28 -13.94 22.51 -20.50
N LEU A 29 -12.72 22.19 -20.96
CA LEU A 29 -12.08 22.93 -22.04
C LEU A 29 -12.83 22.77 -23.38
N LYS A 30 -13.38 21.58 -23.65
CA LYS A 30 -14.14 21.30 -24.87
C LYS A 30 -15.47 22.06 -24.91
N ASP A 31 -16.08 22.29 -23.74
CA ASP A 31 -17.32 23.04 -23.59
C ASP A 31 -17.12 24.56 -23.76
N LEU A 32 -15.88 25.06 -23.61
CA LEU A 32 -15.53 26.46 -23.89
C LEU A 32 -15.45 26.72 -25.40
N GLY A 33 -16.60 27.00 -26.01
CA GLY A 33 -16.68 27.48 -27.39
C GLY A 33 -16.14 28.90 -27.55
N SER A 34 -15.33 29.16 -28.59
CA SER A 34 -14.92 30.52 -28.94
C SER A 34 -16.10 31.29 -29.54
N PRO A 35 -16.42 32.51 -29.07
CA PRO A 35 -17.47 33.32 -29.66
C PRO A 35 -17.11 33.66 -31.12
N GLN A 36 -17.95 33.27 -32.08
CA GLN A 36 -17.77 33.61 -33.50
C GLN A 36 -18.31 35.02 -33.84
N LYS A 37 -19.20 35.55 -32.99
CA LYS A 37 -19.84 36.87 -33.08
C LYS A 37 -20.06 37.37 -31.66
N GLY A 38 -19.98 38.67 -31.42
CA GLY A 38 -20.18 39.25 -30.09
C GLY A 38 -19.33 40.50 -29.85
N ALA A 39 -19.40 41.03 -28.63
CA ALA A 39 -18.61 42.19 -28.24
C ALA A 39 -17.15 41.78 -27.94
N MET A 40 -16.17 42.63 -28.25
CA MET A 40 -14.75 42.35 -27.98
C MET A 40 -14.47 42.00 -26.51
N ARG A 41 -15.26 42.54 -25.58
CA ARG A 41 -15.21 42.21 -24.14
C ARG A 41 -15.48 40.72 -23.88
N GLU A 42 -16.42 40.11 -24.59
CA GLU A 42 -16.78 38.69 -24.44
C GLU A 42 -15.66 37.80 -24.95
N MET A 43 -15.03 38.16 -26.08
CA MET A 43 -13.84 37.48 -26.60
C MET A 43 -12.68 37.49 -25.60
N LEU A 44 -12.40 38.64 -24.99
CA LEU A 44 -11.35 38.76 -23.97
C LEU A 44 -11.66 37.92 -22.72
N ALA A 45 -12.92 37.87 -22.29
CA ALA A 45 -13.34 37.04 -21.18
C ALA A 45 -13.17 35.54 -21.49
N THR A 46 -13.60 35.08 -22.66
CA THR A 46 -13.40 33.68 -23.10
C THR A 46 -11.92 33.32 -23.19
N ARG A 47 -11.06 34.24 -23.67
CA ARG A 47 -9.62 34.02 -23.72
C ARG A 47 -9.03 33.83 -22.33
N ALA A 48 -9.38 34.67 -21.37
CA ALA A 48 -8.93 34.54 -19.99
C ALA A 48 -9.38 33.21 -19.36
N LEU A 49 -10.61 32.76 -19.64
CA LEU A 49 -11.11 31.46 -19.20
C LEU A 49 -10.33 30.30 -19.83
N LEU A 50 -10.04 30.37 -21.13
CA LEU A 50 -9.23 29.35 -21.82
C LEU A 50 -7.82 29.24 -21.26
N ASP A 51 -7.18 30.39 -21.01
CA ASP A 51 -5.84 30.42 -20.44
C ASP A 51 -5.84 29.86 -19.00
N SER A 52 -6.82 30.25 -18.19
CA SER A 52 -7.01 29.66 -16.85
C SER A 52 -7.24 28.14 -16.90
N GLN A 53 -8.04 27.66 -17.85
CA GLN A 53 -8.30 26.22 -18.00
C GLN A 53 -7.05 25.45 -18.43
N ARG A 54 -6.19 26.05 -19.25
CA ARG A 54 -4.89 25.47 -19.63
C ARG A 54 -3.93 25.36 -18.44
N GLU A 55 -3.89 26.38 -17.59
CA GLU A 55 -3.11 26.35 -16.35
C GLU A 55 -3.59 25.22 -15.42
N ILE A 56 -4.91 25.06 -15.26
CA ILE A 56 -5.48 23.96 -14.47
C ILE A 56 -5.09 22.59 -15.05
N ILE A 57 -5.12 22.43 -16.37
CA ILE A 57 -4.69 21.19 -17.04
C ILE A 57 -3.20 20.91 -16.79
N ASN A 58 -2.35 21.92 -16.88
CA ASN A 58 -0.91 21.77 -16.61
C ASN A 58 -0.66 21.37 -15.15
N HIS A 59 -1.33 22.03 -14.21
CA HIS A 59 -1.26 21.68 -12.79
C HIS A 59 -1.71 20.22 -12.53
N ASN A 60 -2.82 19.80 -13.13
CA ASN A 60 -3.31 18.43 -12.99
C ASN A 60 -2.35 17.39 -13.58
N LYS A 61 -1.62 17.71 -14.66
CA LYS A 61 -0.57 16.84 -15.21
C LYS A 61 0.62 16.69 -14.25
N GLU A 62 1.08 17.79 -13.68
CA GLU A 62 2.14 17.77 -12.66
C GLU A 62 1.70 16.97 -11.43
N TRP A 63 0.44 17.16 -11.01
CA TRP A 63 -0.14 16.43 -9.90
C TRP A 63 -0.20 14.91 -10.16
N ILE A 64 -0.53 14.49 -11.38
CA ILE A 64 -0.47 13.08 -11.77
C ILE A 64 0.97 12.54 -11.70
N ALA A 65 1.95 13.30 -12.18
CA ALA A 65 3.35 12.88 -12.10
C ALA A 65 3.80 12.70 -10.64
N PHE A 66 3.41 13.62 -9.76
CA PHE A 66 3.64 13.52 -8.32
C PHE A 66 2.93 12.30 -7.70
N ALA A 67 1.65 12.10 -8.00
CA ALA A 67 0.88 10.96 -7.49
C ALA A 67 1.44 9.61 -7.98
N LYS A 68 1.95 9.53 -9.21
CA LYS A 68 2.66 8.35 -9.72
C LYS A 68 3.91 8.04 -8.89
N ASN A 69 4.72 9.06 -8.58
CA ASN A 69 5.90 8.89 -7.73
C ASN A 69 5.54 8.46 -6.30
N GLN A 70 4.41 8.96 -5.76
CA GLN A 70 3.92 8.49 -4.46
C GLN A 70 3.53 7.00 -4.50
N VAL A 71 2.89 6.55 -5.57
CA VAL A 71 2.55 5.14 -5.75
C VAL A 71 3.80 4.26 -5.85
N THR A 72 4.84 4.70 -6.55
CA THR A 72 6.09 3.93 -6.65
C THR A 72 6.77 3.80 -5.29
N GLN A 73 6.87 4.91 -4.54
CA GLN A 73 7.42 4.89 -3.17
C GLN A 73 6.61 4.01 -2.23
N ALA A 74 5.27 4.06 -2.30
CA ALA A 74 4.39 3.22 -1.50
C ALA A 74 4.59 1.72 -1.79
N LYS A 75 4.82 1.35 -3.06
CA LYS A 75 5.11 -0.03 -3.47
C LYS A 75 6.46 -0.51 -2.92
N GLU A 76 7.47 0.34 -2.98
CA GLU A 76 8.80 0.02 -2.44
C GLU A 76 8.74 -0.19 -0.93
N GLN A 77 8.06 0.70 -0.21
CA GLN A 77 7.87 0.57 1.23
C GLN A 77 7.11 -0.72 1.59
N LEU A 78 6.04 -1.04 0.86
CA LEU A 78 5.29 -2.27 1.08
C LEU A 78 6.17 -3.51 0.89
N LYS A 79 7.06 -3.50 -0.13
CA LYS A 79 7.98 -4.61 -0.37
C LYS A 79 8.95 -4.81 0.80
N ILE A 80 9.51 -3.73 1.35
CA ILE A 80 10.40 -3.78 2.51
C ILE A 80 9.65 -4.37 3.71
N ASP A 81 8.47 -3.83 4.02
CA ASP A 81 7.61 -4.30 5.09
C ASP A 81 7.25 -5.79 4.98
N MET A 82 7.01 -6.28 3.75
CA MET A 82 6.72 -7.70 3.51
C MET A 82 7.94 -8.59 3.83
N ILE A 83 9.12 -8.19 3.40
CA ILE A 83 10.36 -8.91 3.68
C ILE A 83 10.62 -8.99 5.19
N GLU A 84 10.40 -7.88 5.91
CA GLU A 84 10.54 -7.86 7.37
C GLU A 84 9.53 -8.77 8.06
N TYR A 85 8.29 -8.76 7.60
CA TYR A 85 7.24 -9.64 8.11
C TYR A 85 7.57 -11.13 7.91
N GLU A 86 8.06 -11.50 6.74
CA GLU A 86 8.46 -12.88 6.45
C GLU A 86 9.66 -13.32 7.30
N LYS A 87 10.64 -12.44 7.49
CA LYS A 87 11.77 -12.69 8.40
C LYS A 87 11.30 -12.96 9.82
N PHE A 88 10.38 -12.14 10.32
CA PHE A 88 9.84 -12.29 11.67
C PHE A 88 9.10 -13.63 11.84
N LYS A 89 8.22 -13.97 10.89
CA LYS A 89 7.54 -15.28 10.87
C LYS A 89 8.49 -16.45 10.89
N TYR A 90 9.59 -16.35 10.15
CA TYR A 90 10.59 -17.42 10.10
C TYR A 90 11.26 -17.61 11.47
N LEU A 91 11.63 -16.51 12.14
CA LEU A 91 12.22 -16.54 13.48
C LEU A 91 11.24 -17.12 14.51
N GLU A 92 9.98 -16.66 14.52
CA GLU A 92 8.94 -17.21 15.40
C GLU A 92 8.79 -18.72 15.22
N LEU A 93 8.79 -19.19 13.97
CA LEU A 93 8.67 -20.62 13.67
C LEU A 93 9.89 -21.41 14.17
N GLN A 94 11.09 -20.84 14.13
CA GLN A 94 12.27 -21.46 14.72
C GLN A 94 12.19 -21.53 16.24
N GLU A 95 11.71 -20.47 16.90
CA GLU A 95 11.51 -20.44 18.35
C GLU A 95 10.50 -21.47 18.81
N ILE A 96 9.33 -21.55 18.15
CA ILE A 96 8.30 -22.56 18.42
C ILE A 96 8.87 -23.97 18.27
N LYS A 97 9.66 -24.23 17.22
CA LYS A 97 10.32 -25.53 17.04
C LYS A 97 11.31 -25.85 18.16
N ALA A 98 12.07 -24.85 18.62
CA ALA A 98 13.01 -25.02 19.71
C ALA A 98 12.29 -25.33 21.03
N GLU A 99 11.17 -24.66 21.31
CA GLU A 99 10.33 -24.92 22.48
C GLU A 99 9.69 -26.30 22.45
N LEU A 100 9.09 -26.70 21.33
CA LEU A 100 8.54 -28.04 21.15
C LEU A 100 9.60 -29.12 21.37
N LYS A 101 10.83 -28.92 20.85
CA LYS A 101 11.92 -29.86 21.07
C LYS A 101 12.30 -29.96 22.55
N LYS A 102 12.29 -28.84 23.29
CA LYS A 102 12.55 -28.84 24.74
C LYS A 102 11.44 -29.57 25.51
N MET A 103 10.18 -29.36 25.14
CA MET A 103 9.04 -30.07 25.74
C MET A 103 9.14 -31.58 25.50
N ASN A 104 9.33 -32.01 24.25
CA ASN A 104 9.45 -33.42 23.92
C ASN A 104 10.65 -34.08 24.63
N ALA A 105 11.77 -33.37 24.78
CA ALA A 105 12.93 -33.89 25.50
C ALA A 105 12.67 -34.02 27.00
N LYS A 106 11.83 -33.14 27.58
CA LYS A 106 11.41 -33.24 28.97
C LYS A 106 10.43 -34.39 29.16
N GLU A 107 9.40 -34.47 28.31
CA GLU A 107 8.42 -35.57 28.33
C GLU A 107 9.08 -36.94 28.18
N ALA A 108 10.07 -37.07 27.29
CA ALA A 108 10.82 -38.32 27.13
C ALA A 108 11.58 -38.71 28.41
N LYS A 109 12.23 -37.75 29.09
CA LYS A 109 12.91 -38.00 30.37
C LYS A 109 11.92 -38.40 31.46
N ASP A 110 10.80 -37.69 31.57
CA ASP A 110 9.77 -37.99 32.55
C ASP A 110 9.19 -39.40 32.32
N LEU A 111 9.00 -39.82 31.06
CA LEU A 111 8.58 -41.18 30.71
C LEU A 111 9.63 -42.24 31.06
N ASP A 112 10.91 -41.98 30.78
CA ASP A 112 12.01 -42.88 31.15
C ASP A 112 12.11 -43.07 32.67
N GLU A 113 11.94 -41.99 33.44
CA GLU A 113 11.91 -42.04 34.91
C GLU A 113 10.72 -42.86 35.43
N ILE A 114 9.52 -42.67 34.86
CA ILE A 114 8.33 -43.47 35.20
C ILE A 114 8.54 -44.95 34.86
N ALA A 115 9.15 -45.26 33.71
CA ALA A 115 9.43 -46.63 33.31
C ALA A 115 10.40 -47.33 34.27
N LEU A 116 11.46 -46.64 34.69
CA LEU A 116 12.40 -47.14 35.72
C LEU A 116 11.70 -47.39 37.05
N MET A 117 10.89 -46.44 37.53
CA MET A 117 10.12 -46.60 38.77
C MET A 117 9.17 -47.81 38.70
N THR A 118 8.50 -47.99 37.56
CA THR A 118 7.57 -49.11 37.35
C THR A 118 8.30 -50.44 37.30
N TYR A 119 9.46 -50.51 36.64
CA TYR A 119 10.28 -51.72 36.57
C TYR A 119 10.85 -52.11 37.94
N ILE A 120 11.42 -51.15 38.68
CA ILE A 120 11.95 -51.36 40.03
C ILE A 120 10.85 -51.77 41.00
N GLY A 121 9.65 -51.18 40.88
CA GLY A 121 8.48 -51.55 41.69
C GLY A 121 7.94 -52.96 41.40
N LYS A 122 8.16 -53.51 40.20
CA LYS A 122 7.77 -54.87 39.81
C LYS A 122 8.80 -55.95 40.19
N ALA A 123 10.03 -55.56 40.50
CA ALA A 123 11.13 -56.47 40.87
C ALA A 123 11.22 -56.73 42.40
N ARG A 124 10.27 -56.20 43.18
CA ARG A 124 10.00 -56.56 44.58
C ARG A 124 8.79 -57.48 44.65
#